data_AF-A0A1H3SCB9-F1
#
_entry.id   AF-A0A1H3SCB9-F1
#
_cell.length_a   1.000
_cell.length_b   1.000
_cell.length_c   1.000
_cell.angle_alpha   90.00
_cell.angle_beta   90.00
_cell.angle_gamma   90.00
#
_symmetry.space_group_name_H-M   'P 1'
#
loop_
_entity.id
_entity.type
_entity.pdbx_description
1 polymer ?
#
loop_
_entity_poly.entity_id
_entity_poly.type
_entity_poly.pdbx_seq_one_letter_code
_entity_poly.pdbx_strand_id
1 'polypeptide(L)'
;MRGVDYYELLGVNRDATAAEIKSAYRSLARSMHPDVGGTAGTFRLLQEAYETLNDPVRRADYDRVDEPAPRLRASQRRRRRDFGEDPDYVPKVPRLRLDDIPWWDAVDPGTRVRYLPVTGPERAPTLALVGGWSMLLLAGLAVELTAMLLAVWLSLLVASGVVIVLLLRRHIRAHRIDRSFVSEFGGRRIFGLPDAQHERAQQLTAELCAKYLTRLPGVRVFHGLAWPDSVFEDVHHAVLCGRRLVLVESKSWLPGHYTADEDGALWRNGHVFRGGATRLPEGVDAFAELLPDVEVRGVVLIYPSRAGDVTTVEQDGDPVSPMTPAQFVREIGRWLAQDPASVDREAFTTVLEQVVAD
;
A
#
# COMPACT_ATOMS: atom_id res chain seq x y z
N MET A 1 -29.96 -4.61 18.59
CA MET A 1 -29.15 -5.65 19.25
C MET A 1 -29.17 -6.86 18.33
N ARG A 2 -28.01 -7.28 17.79
CA ARG A 2 -27.93 -8.52 16.99
C ARG A 2 -27.94 -9.68 17.99
N GLY A 3 -29.06 -10.37 18.08
CA GLY A 3 -29.21 -11.57 18.92
C GLY A 3 -28.39 -12.73 18.36
N VAL A 4 -27.95 -13.61 19.24
CA VAL A 4 -27.19 -14.83 18.88
C VAL A 4 -28.12 -15.76 18.08
N ASP A 5 -27.65 -16.29 16.94
CA ASP A 5 -28.42 -17.27 16.16
C ASP A 5 -28.49 -18.59 16.91
N TYR A 6 -29.70 -19.07 17.19
CA TYR A 6 -29.95 -20.33 17.89
C TYR A 6 -29.46 -21.57 17.13
N TYR A 7 -29.42 -21.54 15.80
CA TYR A 7 -28.87 -22.64 15.00
C TYR A 7 -27.34 -22.71 15.13
N GLU A 8 -26.68 -21.55 15.10
CA GLU A 8 -25.24 -21.44 15.33
C GLU A 8 -24.87 -21.81 16.78
N LEU A 9 -25.70 -21.41 17.76
CA LEU A 9 -25.49 -21.73 19.18
C LEU A 9 -25.57 -23.24 19.45
N LEU A 10 -26.49 -23.94 18.77
CA LEU A 10 -26.60 -25.40 18.85
C LEU A 10 -25.61 -26.13 17.92
N GLY A 11 -24.92 -25.42 17.03
CA GLY A 11 -23.98 -26.00 16.07
C GLY A 11 -24.64 -26.90 15.02
N VAL A 12 -25.90 -26.60 14.65
CA VAL A 12 -26.70 -27.39 13.71
C VAL A 12 -27.15 -26.53 12.53
N ASN A 13 -27.41 -27.17 11.38
CA ASN A 13 -27.92 -26.47 10.20
C ASN A 13 -29.40 -26.04 10.41
N ARG A 14 -29.86 -25.00 9.70
CA ARG A 14 -31.27 -24.57 9.68
C ARG A 14 -32.22 -25.64 9.14
N ASP A 15 -31.72 -26.58 8.35
CA ASP A 15 -32.47 -27.75 7.87
C ASP A 15 -32.43 -28.94 8.84
N ALA A 16 -31.81 -28.79 10.02
CA ALA A 16 -31.66 -29.89 10.97
C ALA A 16 -33.02 -30.41 11.45
N THR A 17 -33.09 -31.73 11.55
CA THR A 17 -34.25 -32.44 12.09
C THR A 17 -34.36 -32.23 13.61
N ALA A 18 -35.56 -32.39 14.17
CA ALA A 18 -35.77 -32.30 15.62
C ALA A 18 -34.89 -33.31 16.41
N ALA A 19 -34.58 -34.46 15.81
CA ALA A 19 -33.68 -35.45 16.39
C ALA A 19 -32.24 -34.93 16.49
N GLU A 20 -31.74 -34.26 15.45
CA GLU A 20 -30.41 -33.65 15.42
C GLU A 20 -30.30 -32.48 16.40
N ILE A 21 -31.31 -31.61 16.45
CA ILE A 21 -31.40 -30.50 17.41
C ILE A 21 -31.36 -31.01 18.86
N LYS A 22 -32.13 -32.07 19.16
CA LYS A 22 -32.15 -32.71 20.48
C LYS A 22 -30.83 -33.40 20.82
N SER A 23 -30.17 -34.00 19.84
CA SER A 23 -28.85 -34.63 20.03
C SER A 23 -27.78 -33.58 20.35
N ALA A 24 -27.74 -32.49 19.58
CA ALA A 24 -26.81 -31.39 19.76
C ALA A 24 -27.00 -30.71 21.12
N TYR A 25 -28.25 -30.43 21.52
CA TYR A 25 -28.57 -29.90 22.85
C TYR A 25 -28.07 -30.81 23.97
N ARG A 26 -28.30 -32.13 23.89
CA ARG A 26 -27.82 -33.09 24.92
C ARG A 26 -26.30 -33.17 25.00
N SER A 27 -25.60 -32.95 23.89
CA SER A 27 -24.15 -32.91 23.86
C SER A 27 -23.64 -31.65 24.58
N LEU A 28 -24.18 -30.49 24.20
CA LEU A 28 -23.79 -29.18 24.74
C LEU A 28 -24.22 -29.00 26.20
N ALA A 29 -25.38 -29.51 26.60
CA ALA A 29 -25.85 -29.41 27.98
C ALA A 29 -24.95 -30.19 28.96
N ARG A 30 -24.31 -31.29 28.50
CA ARG A 30 -23.36 -32.05 29.33
C ARG A 30 -22.02 -31.34 29.48
N SER A 31 -21.57 -30.60 28.48
CA SER A 31 -20.32 -29.83 28.55
C SER A 31 -20.48 -28.46 29.22
N MET A 32 -21.70 -27.91 29.24
CA MET A 32 -22.00 -26.58 29.77
C MET A 32 -22.80 -26.58 31.08
N HIS A 33 -22.94 -27.73 31.75
CA HIS A 33 -23.64 -27.79 33.03
C HIS A 33 -22.85 -27.00 34.11
N PRO A 34 -23.52 -26.22 34.97
CA PRO A 34 -22.84 -25.42 36.00
C PRO A 34 -22.00 -26.27 36.97
N ASP A 35 -22.36 -27.54 37.19
CA ASP A 35 -21.60 -28.46 38.04
C ASP A 35 -20.25 -28.92 37.45
N VAL A 36 -20.02 -28.72 36.14
CA VAL A 36 -18.74 -29.02 35.45
C VAL A 36 -18.03 -27.76 34.95
N GLY A 37 -18.45 -26.57 35.40
CA GLY A 37 -17.78 -25.29 35.13
C GLY A 37 -18.47 -24.38 34.11
N GLY A 38 -19.71 -24.65 33.70
CA GLY A 38 -20.50 -23.76 32.85
C GLY A 38 -21.06 -22.54 33.57
N THR A 39 -21.25 -21.41 32.88
CA THR A 39 -21.91 -20.24 33.47
C THR A 39 -23.44 -20.36 33.38
N ALA A 40 -24.16 -19.93 34.42
CA ALA A 40 -25.63 -19.99 34.44
C ALA A 40 -26.31 -19.16 33.33
N GLY A 41 -25.60 -18.19 32.74
CA GLY A 41 -26.09 -17.39 31.61
C GLY A 41 -26.01 -18.12 30.27
N THR A 42 -24.90 -18.81 29.99
CA THR A 42 -24.72 -19.58 28.76
C THR A 42 -25.64 -20.80 28.70
N PHE A 43 -25.90 -21.43 29.85
CA PHE A 43 -26.84 -22.55 29.93
C PHE A 43 -28.30 -22.11 29.66
N ARG A 44 -28.70 -20.93 30.14
CA ARG A 44 -30.03 -20.37 29.87
C ARG A 44 -30.25 -20.09 28.39
N LEU A 45 -29.26 -19.51 27.70
CA LEU A 45 -29.32 -19.26 26.26
C LEU A 45 -29.39 -20.57 25.44
N LEU A 46 -28.63 -21.59 25.86
CA LEU A 46 -28.66 -22.92 25.24
C LEU A 46 -30.04 -23.57 25.39
N GLN A 47 -30.66 -23.44 26.56
CA GLN A 47 -32.00 -23.93 26.83
C GLN A 47 -33.06 -23.19 25.99
N GLU A 48 -32.98 -21.86 25.91
CA GLU A 48 -33.89 -21.03 25.12
C GLU A 48 -33.81 -21.36 23.62
N ALA A 49 -32.60 -21.59 23.10
CA ALA A 49 -32.38 -22.02 21.72
C ALA A 49 -33.01 -23.40 21.46
N TYR A 50 -32.83 -24.36 22.37
CA TYR A 50 -33.45 -25.68 22.25
C TYR A 50 -34.98 -25.60 22.30
N GLU A 51 -35.54 -24.85 23.26
CA GLU A 51 -37.00 -24.70 23.39
C GLU A 51 -37.63 -24.03 22.18
N THR A 52 -36.93 -23.08 21.56
CA THR A 52 -37.41 -22.37 20.36
C THR A 52 -37.32 -23.24 19.11
N LEU A 53 -36.21 -23.96 18.90
CA LEU A 53 -35.97 -24.75 17.68
C LEU A 53 -36.57 -26.17 17.71
N ASN A 54 -36.86 -26.72 18.89
CA ASN A 54 -37.46 -28.05 19.01
C ASN A 54 -38.98 -28.05 18.82
N ASP A 55 -39.66 -26.92 19.09
CA ASP A 55 -41.10 -26.77 18.84
C ASP A 55 -41.33 -26.29 17.39
N PRO A 56 -42.06 -27.04 16.55
CA PRO A 56 -42.25 -26.69 15.14
C PRO A 56 -42.98 -25.35 14.93
N VAL A 57 -43.86 -24.94 15.84
CA VAL A 57 -44.58 -23.67 15.75
C VAL A 57 -43.64 -22.52 16.12
N ARG A 58 -42.90 -22.65 17.23
CA ARG A 58 -41.95 -21.62 17.69
C ARG A 58 -40.75 -21.50 16.75
N ARG A 59 -40.30 -22.62 16.17
CA ARG A 59 -39.27 -22.65 15.13
C ARG A 59 -39.76 -21.95 13.87
N ALA A 60 -40.99 -22.21 13.43
CA ALA A 60 -41.55 -21.51 12.27
C ALA A 60 -41.67 -20.00 12.53
N ASP A 61 -42.07 -19.57 13.74
CA ASP A 61 -42.12 -18.16 14.10
C ASP A 61 -40.72 -17.53 14.18
N TYR A 62 -39.74 -18.25 14.73
CA TYR A 62 -38.34 -17.83 14.75
C TYR A 62 -37.78 -17.68 13.33
N ASP A 63 -38.04 -18.66 12.46
CA ASP A 63 -37.63 -18.65 11.06
C ASP A 63 -38.34 -17.55 10.24
N ARG A 64 -39.58 -17.16 10.63
CA ARG A 64 -40.33 -16.04 10.02
C ARG A 64 -39.78 -14.67 10.41
N VAL A 65 -39.32 -14.49 11.65
CA VAL A 65 -38.76 -13.20 12.12
C VAL A 65 -37.33 -13.00 11.60
N ASP A 66 -36.61 -14.09 11.34
CA ASP A 66 -35.30 -14.10 10.66
C ASP A 66 -35.39 -14.09 9.12
N GLU A 67 -36.60 -14.01 8.54
CA GLU A 67 -36.77 -13.99 7.09
C GLU A 67 -36.12 -12.71 6.53
N PRO A 68 -35.04 -12.81 5.73
CA PRO A 68 -34.38 -11.64 5.19
C PRO A 68 -35.36 -11.01 4.19
N ALA A 69 -35.60 -9.71 4.36
CA ALA A 69 -36.45 -8.88 3.48
C ALA A 69 -36.32 -9.31 2.01
N PRO A 70 -37.44 -9.35 1.25
CA PRO A 70 -37.44 -9.81 -0.13
C PRO A 70 -36.33 -9.08 -0.87
N ARG A 71 -35.45 -9.85 -1.53
CA ARG A 71 -34.38 -9.31 -2.36
C ARG A 71 -35.04 -8.49 -3.46
N LEU A 72 -35.24 -7.20 -3.19
CA LEU A 72 -35.46 -6.19 -4.20
C LEU A 72 -34.36 -6.45 -5.22
N ARG A 73 -34.79 -6.71 -6.47
CA ARG A 73 -33.92 -6.83 -7.62
C ARG A 73 -32.80 -5.83 -7.44
N ALA A 74 -31.56 -6.30 -7.46
CA ALA A 74 -30.40 -5.46 -7.33
C ALA A 74 -30.48 -4.37 -8.40
N SER A 75 -31.08 -3.22 -8.06
CA SER A 75 -30.69 -1.94 -8.58
C SER A 75 -29.20 -1.95 -8.39
N GLN A 76 -28.50 -2.09 -9.50
CA GLN A 76 -27.05 -2.13 -9.63
C GLN A 76 -26.44 -1.56 -8.36
N ARG A 77 -26.03 -2.45 -7.43
CA ARG A 77 -25.09 -2.05 -6.39
C ARG A 77 -23.92 -1.57 -7.23
N ARG A 78 -23.83 -0.25 -7.45
CA ARG A 78 -22.61 0.40 -7.91
C ARG A 78 -21.55 -0.29 -7.08
N ARG A 79 -20.73 -1.09 -7.77
CA ARG A 79 -19.56 -1.75 -7.19
C ARG A 79 -18.97 -0.71 -6.26
N ARG A 80 -18.85 -1.02 -4.97
CA ARG A 80 -18.19 -0.10 -4.04
C ARG A 80 -16.80 0.02 -4.65
N ARG A 81 -16.55 1.14 -5.35
CA ARG A 81 -15.37 1.31 -6.18
C ARG A 81 -14.19 1.11 -5.26
N ASP A 82 -13.29 0.20 -5.63
CA ASP A 82 -12.02 0.10 -4.93
C ASP A 82 -11.25 1.42 -5.14
N PHE A 83 -10.43 1.79 -4.16
CA PHE A 83 -9.69 3.05 -4.16
C PHE A 83 -8.87 3.18 -5.46
N GLY A 84 -9.24 4.12 -6.33
CA GLY A 84 -8.63 4.32 -7.66
C GLY A 84 -9.48 3.90 -8.87
N GLU A 85 -10.64 3.25 -8.69
CA GLU A 85 -11.56 2.88 -9.79
C GLU A 85 -12.63 3.96 -10.11
N ASP A 86 -12.56 5.14 -9.47
CA ASP A 86 -13.50 6.24 -9.74
C ASP A 86 -12.86 7.25 -10.73
N PRO A 87 -13.35 7.37 -11.99
CA PRO A 87 -12.87 8.38 -12.94
C PRO A 87 -13.19 9.81 -12.49
N ASP A 88 -14.14 9.97 -11.57
CA ASP A 88 -14.47 11.23 -10.89
C ASP A 88 -13.79 11.31 -9.50
N TYR A 89 -12.89 10.38 -9.18
CA TYR A 89 -12.09 10.42 -7.95
C TYR A 89 -11.16 11.61 -8.00
N VAL A 90 -11.63 12.71 -7.44
CA VAL A 90 -10.75 13.74 -6.93
C VAL A 90 -10.39 13.27 -5.53
N PRO A 91 -9.15 12.80 -5.25
CA PRO A 91 -8.73 12.61 -3.87
C PRO A 91 -9.06 13.93 -3.18
N LYS A 92 -9.82 13.88 -2.08
CA LYS A 92 -9.99 15.06 -1.24
C LYS A 92 -8.60 15.43 -0.79
N VAL A 93 -7.98 16.37 -1.51
CA VAL A 93 -6.80 17.06 -1.05
C VAL A 93 -7.20 17.52 0.34
N PRO A 94 -6.56 17.01 1.40
CA PRO A 94 -6.86 17.51 2.72
C PRO A 94 -6.70 19.02 2.60
N ARG A 95 -7.75 19.75 2.97
CA ARG A 95 -7.66 21.20 3.12
C ARG A 95 -6.68 21.41 4.26
N LEU A 96 -5.40 21.39 3.95
CA LEU A 96 -4.37 21.96 4.78
C LEU A 96 -4.71 23.44 4.82
N ARG A 97 -5.36 23.86 5.89
CA ARG A 97 -5.18 25.24 6.30
C ARG A 97 -3.75 25.28 6.82
N LEU A 98 -2.94 26.01 6.10
CA LEU A 98 -1.56 26.32 6.46
C LEU A 98 -1.52 26.87 7.90
N ASP A 99 -2.54 27.63 8.28
CA ASP A 99 -2.84 28.16 9.62
C ASP A 99 -3.00 27.10 10.74
N ASP A 100 -3.25 25.83 10.41
CA ASP A 100 -3.42 24.76 11.40
C ASP A 100 -2.07 24.09 11.77
N ILE A 101 -0.97 24.51 11.14
CA ILE A 101 0.40 24.07 11.41
C ILE A 101 1.10 25.15 12.26
N PRO A 102 1.43 24.91 13.54
CA PRO A 102 1.87 25.95 14.49
C PRO A 102 3.13 26.75 14.12
N TRP A 103 3.84 26.36 13.06
CA TRP A 103 5.12 26.94 12.64
C TRP A 103 5.10 27.47 11.18
N TRP A 104 3.95 27.43 10.51
CA TRP A 104 3.86 27.61 9.06
C TRP A 104 3.65 29.06 8.58
N ASP A 105 3.30 30.01 9.44
CA ASP A 105 2.96 31.40 9.09
C ASP A 105 4.10 32.27 8.51
N ALA A 106 5.25 31.69 8.16
CA ALA A 106 6.41 32.44 7.71
C ALA A 106 6.46 32.79 6.22
N VAL A 107 5.60 32.25 5.34
CA VAL A 107 5.72 32.53 3.89
C VAL A 107 4.36 32.61 3.17
N ASP A 108 4.08 33.82 2.67
CA ASP A 108 2.86 34.24 1.96
C ASP A 108 2.79 33.67 0.51
N PRO A 109 1.59 33.29 0.00
CA PRO A 109 1.37 32.34 -1.07
C PRO A 109 0.93 33.00 -2.38
N GLY A 110 1.81 33.81 -2.96
CA GLY A 110 1.57 34.53 -4.21
C GLY A 110 1.96 33.76 -5.46
N THR A 111 0.96 33.28 -6.19
CA THR A 111 0.93 33.03 -7.65
C THR A 111 1.16 31.59 -8.18
N ARG A 112 0.03 31.06 -8.67
CA ARG A 112 -0.29 29.80 -9.35
C ARG A 112 0.50 29.55 -10.64
N VAL A 113 0.70 28.26 -10.99
CA VAL A 113 0.51 27.77 -12.38
C VAL A 113 -0.28 26.46 -12.37
N ARG A 114 -1.19 26.38 -13.35
CA ARG A 114 -2.25 25.38 -13.58
C ARG A 114 -1.78 24.43 -14.69
N TYR A 115 -2.00 23.12 -14.55
CA TYR A 115 -1.95 22.18 -15.67
C TYR A 115 -2.94 21.01 -15.52
N LEU A 116 -3.72 20.76 -16.57
CA LEU A 116 -4.59 19.61 -16.93
C LEU A 116 -5.15 19.91 -18.35
N PRO A 117 -5.49 18.94 -19.24
CA PRO A 117 -5.44 17.45 -19.16
C PRO A 117 -4.92 16.67 -20.42
N VAL A 118 -4.71 15.34 -20.24
CA VAL A 118 -4.90 14.12 -21.12
C VAL A 118 -4.15 14.06 -22.48
N THR A 119 -3.28 13.07 -22.77
CA THR A 119 -3.59 11.67 -23.18
C THR A 119 -2.43 10.68 -22.93
N GLY A 120 -2.78 9.42 -22.60
CA GLY A 120 -1.94 8.24 -22.80
C GLY A 120 -2.82 6.98 -22.92
N PRO A 121 -2.78 6.19 -24.00
CA PRO A 121 -3.76 5.15 -24.30
C PRO A 121 -3.36 3.83 -23.66
N GLU A 122 -3.35 3.74 -22.33
CA GLU A 122 -2.97 2.49 -21.67
C GLU A 122 -3.99 2.07 -20.63
N ARG A 123 -4.67 0.96 -20.96
CA ARG A 123 -5.59 0.13 -20.14
C ARG A 123 -7.08 0.28 -20.42
N ALA A 124 -7.44 -0.07 -21.65
CA ALA A 124 -8.39 -1.18 -21.85
C ALA A 124 -8.09 -1.97 -23.15
N PRO A 125 -7.00 -2.75 -23.28
CA PRO A 125 -6.84 -3.61 -24.45
C PRO A 125 -7.20 -5.08 -24.21
N THR A 126 -7.20 -5.61 -22.98
CA THR A 126 -7.33 -7.07 -22.81
C THR A 126 -8.74 -7.60 -23.05
N LEU A 127 -9.79 -6.90 -22.59
CA LEU A 127 -11.18 -7.27 -22.86
C LEU A 127 -11.63 -6.90 -24.28
N ALA A 128 -11.12 -5.78 -24.83
CA ALA A 128 -11.39 -5.36 -26.21
C ALA A 128 -10.66 -6.24 -27.25
N LEU A 129 -9.44 -6.73 -26.96
CA LEU A 129 -8.74 -7.69 -27.81
C LEU A 129 -9.41 -9.05 -27.79
N VAL A 130 -9.88 -9.55 -26.64
CA VAL A 130 -10.60 -10.84 -26.57
C VAL A 130 -11.95 -10.74 -27.28
N GLY A 131 -12.68 -9.64 -27.10
CA GLY A 131 -13.93 -9.37 -27.83
C GLY A 131 -13.72 -9.22 -29.33
N GLY A 132 -12.69 -8.47 -29.75
CA GLY A 132 -12.31 -8.29 -31.15
C GLY A 132 -11.80 -9.59 -31.80
N TRP A 133 -11.05 -10.41 -31.06
CA TRP A 133 -10.60 -11.73 -31.50
C TRP A 133 -11.78 -12.68 -31.68
N SER A 134 -12.74 -12.66 -30.75
CA SER A 134 -13.97 -13.46 -30.83
C SER A 134 -14.87 -13.04 -32.01
N MET A 135 -14.99 -11.72 -32.27
CA MET A 135 -15.73 -11.22 -33.44
C MET A 135 -15.02 -11.57 -34.75
N LEU A 136 -13.68 -11.49 -34.81
CA LEU A 136 -12.91 -11.91 -35.97
C LEU A 136 -13.11 -13.40 -36.27
N LEU A 137 -13.06 -14.25 -35.23
CA LEU A 137 -13.31 -15.70 -35.29
C LEU A 137 -14.70 -16.02 -35.87
N LEU A 138 -15.73 -15.30 -35.42
CA LEU A 138 -17.11 -15.44 -35.89
C LEU A 138 -17.31 -14.91 -37.32
N ALA A 139 -16.62 -13.85 -37.72
CA ALA A 139 -16.73 -13.26 -39.06
C ALA A 139 -16.17 -14.18 -40.16
N GLY A 140 -15.07 -14.89 -39.90
CA GLY A 140 -14.49 -15.85 -40.85
C GLY A 140 -15.35 -17.10 -41.07
N LEU A 141 -16.22 -17.45 -40.11
CA LEU A 141 -17.19 -18.55 -40.22
C LEU A 141 -18.43 -18.19 -41.04
N ALA A 142 -18.70 -16.90 -41.26
CA ALA A 142 -19.90 -16.40 -41.94
C ALA A 142 -19.69 -16.10 -43.43
N VAL A 143 -18.47 -16.24 -43.95
CA VAL A 143 -18.09 -15.86 -45.32
C VAL A 143 -17.33 -17.01 -45.99
N GLU A 144 -17.67 -17.33 -47.23
CA GLU A 144 -16.87 -18.25 -48.05
C GLU A 144 -15.56 -17.57 -48.47
N LEU A 145 -14.44 -18.01 -47.88
CA LEU A 145 -13.10 -17.49 -48.16
C LEU A 145 -12.37 -18.42 -49.15
N THR A 146 -11.60 -17.84 -50.06
CA THR A 146 -10.67 -18.62 -50.89
C THR A 146 -9.56 -19.24 -50.02
N ALA A 147 -8.96 -20.34 -50.47
CA ALA A 147 -7.95 -21.08 -49.70
C ALA A 147 -6.78 -20.19 -49.21
N MET A 148 -6.34 -19.23 -50.03
CA MET A 148 -5.28 -18.29 -49.66
C MET A 148 -5.71 -17.33 -48.55
N LEU A 149 -6.94 -16.78 -48.64
CA LEU A 149 -7.48 -15.87 -47.62
C LEU A 149 -7.75 -16.58 -46.30
N LEU A 150 -8.21 -17.84 -46.34
CA LEU A 150 -8.38 -18.68 -45.17
C LEU A 150 -7.05 -18.91 -44.44
N ALA A 151 -5.97 -19.20 -45.17
CA ALA A 151 -4.64 -19.43 -44.59
C ALA A 151 -4.07 -18.16 -43.92
N VAL A 152 -4.25 -16.99 -44.54
CA VAL A 152 -3.85 -15.71 -43.96
C VAL A 152 -4.66 -15.39 -42.72
N TRP A 153 -5.98 -15.63 -42.75
CA TRP A 153 -6.85 -15.37 -41.61
C TRP A 153 -6.54 -16.29 -40.40
N LEU A 154 -6.31 -17.59 -40.63
CA LEU A 154 -5.93 -18.54 -39.58
C LEU A 154 -4.57 -18.19 -38.94
N SER A 155 -3.59 -17.75 -39.71
CA SER A 155 -2.27 -17.37 -39.17
C SER A 155 -2.35 -16.12 -38.30
N LEU A 156 -3.13 -15.10 -38.70
CA LEU A 156 -3.41 -13.93 -37.87
C LEU A 156 -4.15 -14.28 -36.58
N LEU A 157 -5.07 -15.25 -36.64
CA LEU A 157 -5.81 -15.73 -35.48
C LEU A 157 -4.88 -16.39 -34.44
N VAL A 158 -3.98 -17.26 -34.90
CA VAL A 158 -2.99 -17.92 -34.04
C VAL A 158 -2.03 -16.89 -33.43
N ALA A 159 -1.49 -15.97 -34.22
CA ALA A 159 -0.56 -14.94 -33.74
C ALA A 159 -1.18 -14.06 -32.65
N SER A 160 -2.42 -13.61 -32.85
CA SER A 160 -3.16 -12.82 -31.86
C SER A 160 -3.51 -13.63 -30.60
N GLY A 161 -3.85 -14.92 -30.74
CA GLY A 161 -4.05 -15.83 -29.59
C GLY A 161 -2.79 -15.98 -28.73
N VAL A 162 -1.61 -16.11 -29.34
CA VAL A 162 -0.33 -16.16 -28.63
C VAL A 162 -0.07 -14.87 -27.84
N VAL A 163 -0.31 -13.71 -28.45
CA VAL A 163 -0.16 -12.41 -27.76
C VAL A 163 -1.10 -12.30 -26.56
N ILE A 164 -2.37 -12.69 -26.70
CA ILE A 164 -3.36 -12.69 -25.61
C ILE A 164 -2.90 -13.60 -24.45
N VAL A 165 -2.40 -14.80 -24.76
CA VAL A 165 -1.90 -15.75 -23.73
C VAL A 165 -0.68 -15.18 -23.00
N LEU A 166 0.26 -14.55 -23.71
CA LEU A 166 1.43 -13.91 -23.10
C LEU A 166 1.03 -12.74 -22.18
N LEU A 167 0.10 -11.89 -22.62
CA LEU A 167 -0.45 -10.79 -21.81
C LEU A 167 -1.19 -11.30 -20.58
N LEU A 168 -2.01 -12.35 -20.73
CA LEU A 168 -2.75 -12.96 -19.62
C LEU A 168 -1.80 -13.61 -18.60
N ARG A 169 -0.76 -14.32 -19.05
CA ARG A 169 0.27 -14.88 -18.18
C ARG A 169 1.01 -13.78 -17.42
N ARG A 170 1.39 -12.68 -18.09
CA ARG A 170 2.02 -11.51 -17.45
C ARG A 170 1.12 -10.92 -16.37
N HIS A 171 -0.18 -10.79 -16.65
CA HIS A 171 -1.17 -10.23 -15.73
C HIS A 171 -1.42 -11.14 -14.52
N ILE A 172 -1.59 -12.45 -14.73
CA ILE A 172 -1.77 -13.42 -13.63
C ILE A 172 -0.52 -13.51 -12.76
N ARG A 173 0.67 -13.42 -13.34
CA ARG A 173 1.94 -13.41 -12.59
C ARG A 173 2.05 -12.18 -11.70
N ALA A 174 1.68 -10.99 -12.21
CA ALA A 174 1.63 -9.75 -11.43
C ALA A 174 0.64 -9.85 -10.25
N HIS A 175 -0.56 -10.39 -10.47
CA HIS A 175 -1.58 -10.49 -9.41
C HIS A 175 -1.33 -11.59 -8.37
N ARG A 176 -0.68 -12.69 -8.74
CA ARG A 176 -0.37 -13.76 -7.77
C ARG A 176 0.76 -13.35 -6.81
N ILE A 177 1.72 -12.55 -7.29
CA ILE A 177 2.83 -12.02 -6.49
C ILE A 177 2.34 -11.00 -5.46
N ASP A 178 1.44 -10.11 -5.86
CA ASP A 178 0.87 -9.07 -5.01
C ASP A 178 0.11 -9.65 -3.79
N ARG A 179 -0.67 -10.71 -3.99
CA ARG A 179 -1.39 -11.38 -2.88
C ARG A 179 -0.47 -12.00 -1.84
N SER A 180 0.66 -12.59 -2.27
CA SER A 180 1.63 -13.20 -1.33
C SER A 180 2.37 -12.15 -0.50
N PHE A 181 2.72 -11.01 -1.11
CA PHE A 181 3.36 -9.91 -0.43
C PHE A 181 2.43 -9.24 0.59
N VAL A 182 1.17 -9.00 0.20
CA VAL A 182 0.14 -8.45 1.10
C VAL A 182 -0.17 -9.40 2.27
N SER A 183 -0.08 -10.72 2.10
CA SER A 183 -0.27 -11.66 3.22
C SER A 183 0.90 -11.71 4.20
N GLU A 184 2.12 -11.47 3.72
CA GLU A 184 3.36 -11.56 4.51
C GLU A 184 3.60 -10.30 5.35
N PHE A 185 3.46 -9.12 4.74
CA PHE A 185 3.75 -7.82 5.38
C PHE A 185 2.51 -6.97 5.66
N GLY A 186 1.34 -7.35 5.14
CA GLY A 186 0.09 -6.60 5.32
C GLY A 186 0.11 -5.20 4.71
N GLY A 187 -0.55 -4.26 5.38
CA GLY A 187 -0.53 -2.82 5.06
C GLY A 187 0.57 -2.05 5.81
N ARG A 188 1.55 -2.73 6.40
CA ARG A 188 2.64 -2.10 7.16
C ARG A 188 3.54 -1.31 6.21
N ARG A 189 3.72 -0.02 6.51
CA ARG A 189 4.51 0.92 5.69
C ARG A 189 5.77 1.42 6.39
N ILE A 190 5.97 1.06 7.66
CA ILE A 190 7.08 1.53 8.49
C ILE A 190 7.77 0.34 9.15
N PHE A 191 9.08 0.26 9.00
CA PHE A 191 9.98 -0.81 9.42
C PHE A 191 11.15 -0.23 10.22
N GLY A 192 11.64 -0.99 11.21
CA GLY A 192 12.54 -0.48 12.24
C GLY A 192 11.82 0.35 13.31
N LEU A 193 12.53 0.64 14.40
CA LEU A 193 12.14 1.64 15.39
C LEU A 193 13.12 2.82 15.25
N PRO A 194 12.66 4.07 15.21
CA PRO A 194 13.56 5.19 15.40
C PRO A 194 14.10 5.11 16.83
N ASP A 195 15.42 4.99 16.99
CA ASP A 195 16.04 4.83 18.31
C ASP A 195 15.73 6.05 19.21
N ALA A 196 15.28 5.77 20.43
CA ALA A 196 14.97 6.74 21.45
C ALA A 196 16.20 7.48 21.99
N GLN A 197 17.42 6.98 21.75
CA GLN A 197 18.67 7.62 22.14
C GLN A 197 19.16 8.69 21.12
N HIS A 198 18.57 8.77 19.93
CA HIS A 198 19.11 9.56 18.82
C HIS A 198 18.54 10.98 18.65
N GLU A 199 19.32 11.81 17.95
CA GLU A 199 19.14 13.25 17.75
C GLU A 199 17.74 13.62 17.24
N ARG A 200 17.15 14.69 17.82
CA ARG A 200 15.86 15.33 17.47
C ARG A 200 15.53 15.35 15.96
N ALA A 201 16.55 15.51 15.11
CA ALA A 201 16.41 15.54 13.65
C ALA A 201 15.86 14.21 13.07
N GLN A 202 16.35 13.05 13.52
CA GLN A 202 15.90 11.75 13.02
C GLN A 202 14.42 11.51 13.35
N GLN A 203 14.00 11.82 14.58
CA GLN A 203 12.60 11.72 14.99
C GLN A 203 11.69 12.58 14.11
N LEU A 204 12.10 13.82 13.83
CA LEU A 204 11.34 14.72 12.94
C LEU A 204 11.25 14.18 11.51
N THR A 205 12.30 13.54 11.00
CA THR A 205 12.29 12.91 9.67
C THR A 205 11.37 11.69 9.63
N ALA A 206 11.41 10.84 10.66
CA ALA A 206 10.52 9.69 10.76
C ALA A 206 9.04 10.13 10.75
N GLU A 207 8.69 11.16 11.51
CA GLU A 207 7.35 11.76 11.53
C GLU A 207 6.98 12.36 10.16
N LEU A 208 7.91 13.05 9.50
CA LEU A 208 7.71 13.64 8.17
C LEU A 208 7.38 12.55 7.12
N CYS A 209 8.18 11.49 7.06
CA CYS A 209 7.98 10.35 6.16
C CYS A 209 6.65 9.65 6.45
N ALA A 210 6.38 9.35 7.73
CA ALA A 210 5.15 8.70 8.18
C ALA A 210 3.90 9.53 7.81
N LYS A 211 3.94 10.86 7.96
CA LYS A 211 2.77 11.72 7.75
C LYS A 211 2.48 12.02 6.28
N TYR A 212 3.53 12.19 5.46
CA TYR A 212 3.39 12.71 4.10
C TYR A 212 3.67 11.66 3.03
N LEU A 213 4.78 10.92 3.12
CA LEU A 213 5.19 10.00 2.07
C LEU A 213 4.37 8.70 2.08
N THR A 214 3.99 8.20 3.26
CA THR A 214 3.13 7.00 3.35
C THR A 214 1.73 7.20 2.77
N ARG A 215 1.35 8.41 2.33
CA ARG A 215 0.11 8.62 1.56
C ARG A 215 0.16 7.92 0.20
N LEU A 216 1.37 7.73 -0.35
CA LEU A 216 1.60 6.89 -1.52
C LEU A 216 1.49 5.42 -1.09
N PRO A 217 0.63 4.60 -1.73
CA PRO A 217 0.41 3.20 -1.34
C PRO A 217 1.66 2.32 -1.48
N GLY A 218 2.53 2.61 -2.45
CA GLY A 218 3.79 1.91 -2.67
C GLY A 218 4.90 2.30 -1.70
N VAL A 219 4.78 3.41 -0.97
CA VAL A 219 5.87 3.83 -0.07
C VAL A 219 6.06 2.85 1.08
N ARG A 220 7.32 2.44 1.29
CA ARG A 220 7.82 1.69 2.44
C ARG A 220 8.96 2.48 3.07
N VAL A 221 8.86 2.74 4.36
CA VAL A 221 9.82 3.52 5.14
C VAL A 221 10.59 2.59 6.05
N PHE A 222 11.90 2.66 6.01
CA PHE A 222 12.82 1.90 6.85
C PHE A 222 13.58 2.87 7.74
N HIS A 223 13.81 2.49 8.98
CA HIS A 223 14.57 3.26 9.95
C HIS A 223 15.76 2.41 10.41
N GLY A 224 16.93 3.03 10.52
CA GLY A 224 18.17 2.41 10.97
C GLY A 224 18.67 1.33 10.03
N LEU A 225 19.39 1.71 8.97
CA LEU A 225 19.96 0.75 8.01
C LEU A 225 21.47 0.68 8.16
N ALA A 226 21.98 -0.55 8.08
CA ALA A 226 23.39 -0.81 7.86
C ALA A 226 23.73 -0.73 6.37
N TRP A 227 24.97 -0.41 6.07
CA TRP A 227 25.52 -0.70 4.75
C TRP A 227 25.68 -2.23 4.55
N PRO A 228 25.79 -2.68 3.28
CA PRO A 228 26.25 -4.03 2.99
C PRO A 228 27.57 -4.29 3.76
N ASP A 229 27.64 -5.42 4.46
CA ASP A 229 28.76 -5.83 5.31
C ASP A 229 29.01 -5.00 6.58
N SER A 230 28.14 -4.04 6.90
CA SER A 230 28.18 -3.32 8.17
C SER A 230 27.21 -3.92 9.20
N VAL A 231 27.53 -3.70 10.47
CA VAL A 231 26.68 -4.06 11.62
C VAL A 231 26.20 -2.82 12.39
N PHE A 232 26.54 -1.63 11.89
CA PHE A 232 26.19 -0.36 12.52
C PHE A 232 25.05 0.30 11.75
N GLU A 233 24.31 1.19 12.43
CA GLU A 233 23.39 2.09 11.75
C GLU A 233 24.20 3.15 10.99
N ASP A 234 24.38 2.95 9.68
CA ASP A 234 25.09 3.87 8.80
C ASP A 234 24.15 4.85 8.09
N VAL A 235 22.88 4.48 7.89
CA VAL A 235 21.85 5.32 7.26
C VAL A 235 20.64 5.43 8.16
N HIS A 236 20.26 6.66 8.52
CA HIS A 236 19.18 6.90 9.48
C HIS A 236 17.83 6.39 8.96
N HIS A 237 17.46 6.73 7.71
CA HIS A 237 16.21 6.29 7.13
C HIS A 237 16.33 5.95 5.65
N ALA A 238 15.46 5.08 5.15
CA ALA A 238 15.29 4.85 3.72
C ALA A 238 13.81 4.83 3.32
N VAL A 239 13.52 5.25 2.09
CA VAL A 239 12.18 5.28 1.53
C VAL A 239 12.18 4.59 0.18
N LEU A 240 11.48 3.46 0.07
CA LEU A 240 11.32 2.68 -1.16
C LEU A 240 9.92 2.90 -1.74
N CYS A 241 9.82 3.15 -3.04
CA CYS A 241 8.55 3.13 -3.80
C CYS A 241 8.83 2.65 -5.22
N GLY A 242 8.23 1.51 -5.60
CA GLY A 242 8.54 0.83 -6.84
C GLY A 242 10.01 0.46 -6.94
N ARG A 243 10.70 1.01 -7.94
CA ARG A 243 12.13 0.82 -8.20
C ARG A 243 12.95 2.08 -7.90
N ARG A 244 12.51 2.81 -6.87
CA ARG A 244 13.14 4.05 -6.42
C ARG A 244 13.37 3.98 -4.93
N LEU A 245 14.63 4.14 -4.53
CA LEU A 245 15.08 4.12 -3.14
C LEU A 245 15.72 5.47 -2.82
N VAL A 246 15.28 6.09 -1.72
CA VAL A 246 15.97 7.25 -1.14
C VAL A 246 16.58 6.86 0.18
N LEU A 247 17.89 7.09 0.33
CA LEU A 247 18.60 7.04 1.59
C LEU A 247 18.60 8.45 2.20
N VAL A 248 18.34 8.56 3.50
CA VAL A 248 18.16 9.84 4.19
C VAL A 248 19.04 9.89 5.42
N GLU A 249 19.99 10.82 5.43
CA GLU A 249 20.65 11.28 6.64
C GLU A 249 19.91 12.50 7.20
N SER A 250 19.69 12.52 8.52
CA SER A 250 19.00 13.62 9.21
C SER A 250 20.00 14.38 10.08
N LYS A 251 20.13 15.70 9.90
CA LYS A 251 21.12 16.52 10.61
C LYS A 251 20.49 17.74 11.25
N SER A 252 20.92 18.07 12.46
CA SER A 252 20.54 19.32 13.16
C SER A 252 21.71 20.30 13.12
N TRP A 253 21.69 21.23 12.17
CA TRP A 253 22.78 22.20 11.96
C TRP A 253 22.31 23.64 12.06
N LEU A 254 23.27 24.56 12.20
CA LEU A 254 22.98 25.98 12.33
C LEU A 254 22.30 26.54 11.07
N PRO A 255 21.33 27.46 11.20
CA PRO A 255 20.71 28.17 10.07
C PRO A 255 21.72 28.71 9.06
N GLY A 256 21.41 28.61 7.78
CA GLY A 256 22.29 29.01 6.68
C GLY A 256 21.86 28.44 5.34
N HIS A 257 22.59 28.83 4.30
CA HIS A 257 22.43 28.32 2.95
C HIS A 257 23.36 27.13 2.73
N TYR A 258 22.81 25.96 2.42
CA TYR A 258 23.55 24.72 2.22
C TYR A 258 23.52 24.24 0.78
N THR A 259 24.66 23.82 0.26
CA THR A 259 24.80 23.20 -1.06
C THR A 259 25.74 21.99 -0.95
N ALA A 260 25.64 21.05 -1.89
CA ALA A 260 26.65 20.03 -2.10
C ALA A 260 27.41 20.34 -3.40
N ASP A 261 28.64 19.86 -3.52
CA ASP A 261 29.29 19.72 -4.83
C ASP A 261 29.17 18.28 -5.35
N GLU A 262 29.66 18.04 -6.57
CA GLU A 262 29.61 16.74 -7.25
C GLU A 262 30.35 15.64 -6.44
N ASP A 263 31.33 16.02 -5.63
CA ASP A 263 32.10 15.13 -4.76
C ASP A 263 31.39 14.86 -3.42
N GLY A 264 30.19 15.41 -3.22
CA GLY A 264 29.40 15.26 -2.00
C GLY A 264 29.86 16.13 -0.83
N ALA A 265 30.82 17.03 -1.03
CA ALA A 265 31.26 17.94 0.01
C ALA A 265 30.21 19.04 0.24
N LEU A 266 29.86 19.24 1.50
CA LEU A 266 28.84 20.21 1.88
C LEU A 266 29.46 21.59 2.06
N TRP A 267 28.72 22.61 1.63
CA TRP A 267 29.05 24.01 1.79
C TRP A 267 27.96 24.70 2.59
N ARG A 268 28.34 25.69 3.41
CA ARG A 268 27.43 26.56 4.16
C ARG A 268 27.82 28.01 3.95
N ASN A 269 26.90 28.81 3.43
CA ASN A 269 27.11 30.22 3.13
C ASN A 269 28.37 30.48 2.27
N GLY A 270 28.63 29.61 1.29
CA GLY A 270 29.79 29.75 0.38
C GLY A 270 31.13 29.28 0.94
N HIS A 271 31.13 28.62 2.10
CA HIS A 271 32.34 28.02 2.68
C HIS A 271 32.17 26.52 2.90
N VAL A 272 33.24 25.74 2.71
CA VAL A 272 33.26 24.30 3.02
C VAL A 272 32.80 24.08 4.46
N PHE A 273 31.71 23.33 4.59
CA PHE A 273 31.07 23.05 5.86
C PHE A 273 31.67 21.79 6.47
N ARG A 274 32.57 21.98 7.45
CA ARG A 274 33.22 20.88 8.18
C ARG A 274 32.42 20.37 9.39
N GLY A 275 31.14 20.74 9.49
CA GLY A 275 30.29 20.45 10.66
C GLY A 275 29.77 19.02 10.75
N GLY A 276 30.32 18.11 9.93
CA GLY A 276 30.04 16.69 9.92
C GLY A 276 30.30 16.13 8.52
N ALA A 277 31.13 15.10 8.43
CA ALA A 277 31.22 14.31 7.20
C ALA A 277 29.90 13.53 7.04
N THR A 278 29.32 13.57 5.85
CA THR A 278 28.31 12.59 5.44
C THR A 278 29.05 11.47 4.73
N ARG A 279 28.65 10.23 4.98
CA ARG A 279 29.11 9.07 4.21
C ARG A 279 28.00 8.58 3.26
N LEU A 280 27.00 9.42 3.03
CA LEU A 280 25.84 9.08 2.23
C LEU A 280 26.19 8.80 0.77
N PRO A 281 27.16 9.46 0.12
CA PRO A 281 27.57 9.09 -1.23
C PRO A 281 28.02 7.62 -1.32
N GLU A 282 28.87 7.17 -0.39
CA GLU A 282 29.31 5.77 -0.33
C GLU A 282 28.14 4.82 -0.07
N GLY A 283 27.18 5.24 0.76
CA GLY A 283 25.95 4.48 0.98
C GLY A 283 25.07 4.37 -0.28
N VAL A 284 24.95 5.46 -1.06
CA VAL A 284 24.21 5.44 -2.33
C VAL A 284 24.85 4.47 -3.31
N ASP A 285 26.18 4.51 -3.46
CA ASP A 285 26.92 3.58 -4.32
C ASP A 285 26.73 2.13 -3.87
N ALA A 286 26.88 1.85 -2.58
CA ALA A 286 26.72 0.50 -2.03
C ALA A 286 25.30 -0.06 -2.26
N PHE A 287 24.25 0.75 -2.06
CA PHE A 287 22.88 0.32 -2.33
C PHE A 287 22.56 0.24 -3.83
N ALA A 288 23.19 1.05 -4.67
CA ALA A 288 23.07 0.96 -6.12
C ALA A 288 23.73 -0.31 -6.68
N GLU A 289 24.87 -0.73 -6.12
CA GLU A 289 25.51 -2.02 -6.43
C GLU A 289 24.66 -3.20 -5.96
N LEU A 290 24.10 -3.11 -4.75
CA LEU A 290 23.23 -4.13 -4.18
C LEU A 290 21.91 -4.27 -4.96
N LEU A 291 21.41 -3.18 -5.52
CA LEU A 291 20.14 -3.08 -6.24
C LEU A 291 20.35 -2.43 -7.62
N PRO A 292 20.99 -3.13 -8.59
CA PRO A 292 21.40 -2.55 -9.89
C PRO A 292 20.25 -2.03 -10.75
N ASP A 293 19.05 -2.41 -10.35
CA ASP A 293 17.80 -2.30 -11.05
C ASP A 293 16.91 -1.19 -10.43
N VAL A 294 17.35 -0.60 -9.30
CA VAL A 294 16.65 0.41 -8.51
C VAL A 294 17.39 1.75 -8.65
N GLU A 295 16.67 2.83 -8.92
CA GLU A 295 17.22 4.17 -8.89
C GLU A 295 17.43 4.59 -7.42
N VAL A 296 18.68 4.74 -7.00
CA VAL A 296 19.06 5.12 -5.63
C VAL A 296 19.44 6.58 -5.57
N ARG A 297 18.93 7.32 -4.58
CA ARG A 297 19.30 8.71 -4.29
C ARG A 297 19.60 8.89 -2.81
N GLY A 298 20.49 9.80 -2.48
CA GLY A 298 20.78 10.24 -1.12
C GLY A 298 20.24 11.63 -0.85
N VAL A 299 19.70 11.83 0.36
CA VAL A 299 19.27 13.14 0.84
C VAL A 299 19.85 13.40 2.22
N VAL A 300 20.50 14.56 2.37
CA VAL A 300 20.85 15.11 3.68
C VAL A 300 19.76 16.08 4.10
N LEU A 301 18.89 15.66 5.02
CA LEU A 301 17.78 16.47 5.51
C LEU A 301 18.22 17.34 6.69
N ILE A 302 18.18 18.65 6.49
CA ILE A 302 18.76 19.61 7.44
C ILE A 302 17.65 20.29 8.24
N TYR A 303 17.75 20.17 9.57
CA TYR A 303 16.91 20.86 10.55
C TYR A 303 17.70 21.98 11.23
N PRO A 304 17.09 23.16 11.43
CA PRO A 304 17.76 24.26 12.14
C PRO A 304 17.94 23.93 13.62
N SER A 305 19.18 23.98 14.12
CA SER A 305 19.51 23.73 15.53
C SER A 305 19.10 24.87 16.48
N ARG A 306 18.74 26.03 15.92
CA ARG A 306 18.23 27.22 16.61
C ARG A 306 17.34 28.01 15.67
N ALA A 307 16.60 28.99 16.19
CA ALA A 307 15.79 29.89 15.36
C ALA A 307 16.60 30.51 14.22
N GLY A 308 16.08 30.42 13.00
CA GLY A 308 16.66 30.94 11.77
C GLY A 308 16.39 30.04 10.57
N ASP A 309 16.66 30.55 9.38
CA ASP A 309 16.32 29.86 8.13
C ASP A 309 17.43 28.92 7.65
N VAL A 310 17.01 27.75 7.19
CA VAL A 310 17.84 26.82 6.41
C VAL A 310 17.33 26.88 4.98
N THR A 311 18.23 27.12 4.03
CA THR A 311 17.91 27.12 2.59
C THR A 311 18.88 26.22 1.86
N THR A 312 18.41 25.60 0.77
CA THR A 312 19.27 24.79 -0.11
C THR A 312 18.94 25.07 -1.57
N VAL A 313 19.81 24.65 -2.49
CA VAL A 313 19.58 24.72 -3.94
C VAL A 313 19.16 23.35 -4.46
N GLU A 314 18.20 23.34 -5.38
CA GLU A 314 17.86 22.13 -6.15
C GLU A 314 19.03 21.83 -7.10
N GLN A 315 19.69 20.70 -6.90
CA GLN A 315 20.76 20.23 -7.78
C GLN A 315 20.26 18.99 -8.51
N ASP A 316 20.08 19.12 -9.83
CA ASP A 316 19.68 18.02 -10.69
C ASP A 316 20.90 17.15 -11.03
N GLY A 317 20.83 15.86 -10.69
CA GLY A 317 21.82 14.87 -11.12
C GLY A 317 22.83 14.45 -10.05
N ASP A 318 22.92 15.16 -8.94
CA ASP A 318 23.81 14.78 -7.84
C ASP A 318 23.26 13.55 -7.10
N PRO A 319 24.11 12.56 -6.77
CA PRO A 319 23.69 11.36 -6.05
C PRO A 319 23.24 11.69 -4.63
N VAL A 320 23.72 12.78 -4.05
CA VAL A 320 23.36 13.24 -2.69
C VAL A 320 23.05 14.74 -2.70
N SER A 321 21.90 15.13 -2.18
CA SER A 321 21.51 16.56 -2.12
C SER A 321 21.08 17.00 -0.71
N PRO A 322 21.55 18.17 -0.23
CA PRO A 322 21.02 18.77 0.99
C PRO A 322 19.63 19.35 0.73
N MET A 323 18.67 19.03 1.60
CA MET A 323 17.29 19.48 1.46
C MET A 323 16.74 20.02 2.78
N THR A 324 15.84 20.99 2.67
CA THR A 324 14.90 21.29 3.75
C THR A 324 13.79 20.23 3.81
N PRO A 325 13.10 20.06 4.95
CA PRO A 325 11.92 19.19 5.05
C PRO A 325 10.83 19.48 4.01
N ALA A 326 10.63 20.75 3.65
CA ALA A 326 9.65 21.15 2.65
C ALA A 326 10.07 20.75 1.23
N GLN A 327 11.35 20.95 0.87
CA GLN A 327 11.90 20.48 -0.40
C GLN A 327 11.80 18.98 -0.52
N PHE A 328 12.22 18.23 0.51
CA PHE A 328 12.16 16.77 0.52
C PHE A 328 10.76 16.24 0.21
N VAL A 329 9.73 16.69 0.94
CA VAL A 329 8.35 16.22 0.68
C VAL A 329 7.89 16.57 -0.74
N ARG A 330 8.29 17.73 -1.27
CA ARG A 330 7.88 18.18 -2.60
C ARG A 330 8.60 17.45 -3.72
N GLU A 331 9.92 17.35 -3.65
CA GLU A 331 10.79 16.84 -4.71
C GLU A 331 10.87 15.33 -4.67
N ILE A 332 11.24 14.75 -3.52
CA ILE A 332 11.25 13.29 -3.34
C ILE A 332 9.83 12.75 -3.43
N GLY A 333 8.84 13.43 -2.84
CA GLY A 333 7.44 13.02 -2.99
C GLY A 333 6.99 12.99 -4.45
N ARG A 334 7.38 13.98 -5.28
CA ARG A 334 7.08 14.00 -6.72
C ARG A 334 7.81 12.89 -7.47
N TRP A 335 9.08 12.66 -7.15
CA TRP A 335 9.90 11.62 -7.77
C TRP A 335 9.37 10.21 -7.46
N LEU A 336 9.03 9.92 -6.19
CA LEU A 336 8.38 8.66 -5.79
C LEU A 336 6.99 8.51 -6.40
N ALA A 337 6.22 9.59 -6.52
CA ALA A 337 4.86 9.56 -7.08
C ALA A 337 4.81 9.21 -8.59
N GLN A 338 5.94 9.14 -9.28
CA GLN A 338 5.99 8.61 -10.66
C GLN A 338 5.63 7.12 -10.72
N ASP A 339 5.83 6.38 -9.63
CA ASP A 339 5.33 5.02 -9.46
C ASP A 339 4.75 4.84 -8.04
N PRO A 340 3.54 5.36 -7.80
CA PRO A 340 3.04 5.59 -6.45
C PRO A 340 2.50 4.33 -5.76
N ALA A 341 2.34 3.23 -6.49
CA ALA A 341 1.57 2.07 -6.04
C ALA A 341 2.32 0.74 -6.12
N SER A 342 3.47 0.70 -6.79
CA SER A 342 4.26 -0.52 -6.87
C SER A 342 5.31 -0.55 -5.76
N VAL A 343 5.75 -1.77 -5.42
CA VAL A 343 6.93 -2.04 -4.58
C VAL A 343 7.64 -3.20 -5.21
N ASP A 344 8.92 -3.03 -5.53
CA ASP A 344 9.74 -4.16 -5.96
C ASP A 344 10.02 -5.06 -4.75
N ARG A 345 9.64 -6.35 -4.86
CA ARG A 345 9.72 -7.28 -3.72
C ARG A 345 11.16 -7.64 -3.39
N GLU A 346 12.00 -7.82 -4.41
CA GLU A 346 13.40 -8.15 -4.21
C GLU A 346 14.10 -6.98 -3.54
N ALA A 347 13.90 -5.77 -4.07
CA ALA A 347 14.40 -4.55 -3.43
C ALA A 347 13.87 -4.38 -2.00
N PHE A 348 12.58 -4.63 -1.76
CA PHE A 348 11.99 -4.54 -0.43
C PHE A 348 12.65 -5.50 0.55
N THR A 349 12.79 -6.78 0.20
CA THR A 349 13.38 -7.78 1.09
C THR A 349 14.85 -7.47 1.34
N THR A 350 15.60 -7.12 0.30
CA THR A 350 17.01 -6.75 0.41
C THR A 350 17.22 -5.53 1.31
N VAL A 351 16.41 -4.48 1.17
CA VAL A 351 16.47 -3.30 2.06
C VAL A 351 16.05 -3.67 3.47
N LEU A 352 15.03 -4.53 3.64
CA LEU A 352 14.58 -4.98 4.96
C LEU A 352 15.66 -5.76 5.71
N GLU A 353 16.46 -6.57 5.01
CA GLU A 353 17.58 -7.32 5.58
C GLU A 353 18.72 -6.40 6.08
N GLN A 354 18.81 -5.17 5.55
CA GLN A 354 19.76 -4.16 6.02
C GLN A 354 19.25 -3.37 7.25
N VAL A 355 18.01 -3.56 7.68
CA VAL A 355 17.49 -2.89 8.88
C VAL A 355 18.17 -3.48 10.11
N VAL A 356 18.89 -2.65 10.86
CA VAL A 356 19.53 -3.06 12.12
C VAL A 356 18.41 -3.35 13.12
N ALA A 357 18.33 -4.61 13.57
CA ALA A 357 17.40 -5.02 14.60
C ALA A 357 18.07 -4.86 15.98
N ASP A 358 17.33 -4.31 16.95
CA ASP A 358 17.70 -4.30 18.38
C ASP A 358 17.82 -5.71 18.96
#